data_AF-A0A328NUT3-F1
#
_entry.id   AF-A0A328NUT3-F1
#
_cell.length_a   1.000
_cell.length_b   1.000
_cell.length_c   1.000
_cell.angle_alpha   90.00
_cell.angle_beta   90.00
_cell.angle_gamma   90.00
#
_symmetry.space_group_name_H-M   'P 1'
#
loop_
_entity.id
_entity.type
_entity.pdbx_description
1 polymer ?
#
loop_
_entity_poly.entity_id
_entity_poly.type
_entity_poly.pdbx_seq_one_letter_code
_entity_poly.pdbx_strand_id
1 'polypeptide(L)'
;MAESDGFEPREGLRRVSYRSDVRLRLVDGQLRVELLASAWGRPRRHRRPPAVRLAHGEWLRWQINYRFTGTSDGAWLYRLDTLNLAHGAVPADTFLGEPPRFIDERALIW
;
A
#
# COMPACT_ATOMS: atom_id res chain seq x y z
N MET A 1 -18.10 -5.31 12.65
CA MET A 1 -18.04 -6.78 12.81
C MET A 1 -17.09 -7.02 13.94
N ALA A 2 -17.57 -7.58 15.04
CA ALA A 2 -16.70 -8.06 16.09
C ALA A 2 -15.95 -9.30 15.57
N GLU A 3 -14.75 -9.55 16.06
CA GLU A 3 -13.94 -10.69 15.63
C GLU A 3 -14.57 -12.05 15.94
N SER A 4 -15.46 -12.09 16.93
CA SER A 4 -16.27 -13.27 17.29
C SER A 4 -17.44 -13.54 16.34
N ASP A 5 -17.77 -12.61 15.45
CA ASP A 5 -18.90 -12.77 14.53
C ASP A 5 -18.49 -13.65 13.34
N GLY A 6 -19.43 -14.43 12.79
CA GLY A 6 -19.23 -15.14 11.53
C GLY A 6 -18.94 -14.17 10.38
N PHE A 7 -18.03 -14.56 9.47
CA PHE A 7 -17.72 -13.75 8.30
C PHE A 7 -18.81 -13.89 7.22
N GLU A 8 -19.51 -12.80 6.96
CA GLU A 8 -20.46 -12.66 5.85
C GLU A 8 -19.89 -11.68 4.81
N PRO A 9 -19.54 -12.14 3.59
CA PRO A 9 -18.94 -11.28 2.58
C PRO A 9 -19.96 -10.22 2.11
N ARG A 10 -19.52 -8.96 2.06
CA ARG A 10 -20.32 -7.84 1.56
C ARG A 10 -19.50 -6.99 0.60
N GLU A 11 -20.02 -6.79 -0.58
CA GLU A 11 -19.40 -5.96 -1.61
C GLU A 11 -20.08 -4.59 -1.67
N GLY A 12 -19.31 -3.56 -2.01
CA GLY A 12 -19.84 -2.22 -2.17
C GLY A 12 -18.76 -1.16 -2.39
N LEU A 13 -19.19 -0.03 -2.95
CA LEU A 13 -18.31 1.11 -3.22
C LEU A 13 -18.30 2.01 -1.98
N ARG A 14 -17.13 2.16 -1.34
CA ARG A 14 -16.97 2.98 -0.13
C ARG A 14 -15.81 3.95 -0.26
N ARG A 15 -16.01 5.17 0.27
CA ARG A 15 -14.93 6.13 0.47
C ARG A 15 -14.19 5.75 1.75
N VAL A 16 -13.00 5.18 1.62
CA VAL A 16 -12.18 4.76 2.76
C VAL A 16 -11.48 5.98 3.35
N SER A 17 -11.64 6.21 4.67
CA SER A 17 -11.06 7.33 5.40
C SER A 17 -9.56 7.16 5.67
N TYR A 18 -9.11 5.91 5.85
CA TYR A 18 -7.71 5.58 5.94
C TYR A 18 -7.18 5.36 4.52
N ARG A 19 -6.37 6.29 4.02
CA ARG A 19 -5.63 6.11 2.77
C ARG A 19 -4.14 5.99 3.07
N SER A 20 -3.46 5.11 2.34
CA SER A 20 -2.01 5.22 2.20
C SER A 20 -1.77 6.32 1.19
N ASP A 21 -0.98 7.32 1.55
CA ASP A 21 -0.59 8.37 0.63
C ASP A 21 0.72 7.98 -0.06
N VAL A 22 0.96 8.54 -1.24
CA VAL A 22 2.22 8.38 -1.95
C VAL A 22 2.76 9.77 -2.22
N ARG A 23 4.00 10.02 -1.79
CA ARG A 23 4.72 11.24 -2.13
C ARG A 23 5.59 10.98 -3.33
N LEU A 24 5.38 11.76 -4.38
CA LEU A 24 6.13 11.71 -5.63
C LEU A 24 6.94 13.00 -5.79
N ARG A 25 8.20 12.86 -6.19
CA ARG A 25 9.06 14.01 -6.52
C ARG A 25 10.02 13.64 -7.64
N LEU A 26 10.13 14.49 -8.65
CA LEU A 26 11.18 14.37 -9.66
C LEU A 26 12.48 14.96 -9.09
N VAL A 27 13.56 14.17 -9.10
CA VAL A 27 14.88 14.56 -8.60
C VAL A 27 15.93 14.01 -9.57
N ASP A 28 16.75 14.87 -10.15
CA ASP A 28 17.81 14.49 -11.11
C ASP A 28 17.30 13.62 -12.28
N GLY A 29 16.10 13.92 -12.79
CA GLY A 29 15.47 13.16 -13.87
C GLY A 29 14.92 11.78 -13.47
N GLN A 30 14.97 11.42 -12.18
CA GLN A 30 14.38 10.20 -11.65
C GLN A 30 13.17 10.50 -10.77
N LEU A 31 12.17 9.63 -10.82
CA LEU A 31 11.00 9.73 -9.97
C LEU A 31 11.30 9.12 -8.60
N ARG A 32 11.41 9.96 -7.57
CA ARG A 32 11.47 9.53 -6.17
C ARG A 32 10.05 9.22 -5.67
N VAL A 33 9.84 7.98 -5.27
CA VAL A 33 8.58 7.42 -4.77
C VAL A 33 8.71 7.09 -3.30
N GLU A 34 7.86 7.67 -2.46
CA GLU A 34 7.80 7.41 -1.03
C GLU A 34 6.37 7.04 -0.64
N LEU A 35 6.18 5.79 -0.21
CA LEU A 35 4.90 5.34 0.35
C LEU A 35 4.77 5.86 1.78
N LEU A 36 3.69 6.57 2.09
CA LEU A 36 3.37 7.09 3.43
C LEU A 36 2.40 6.13 4.12
N ALA A 37 2.94 5.19 4.89
CA ALA A 37 2.15 4.22 5.63
C ALA A 37 1.36 4.87 6.77
N SER A 38 0.14 4.40 7.02
CA SER A 38 -0.65 4.86 8.16
C SER A 38 0.04 4.51 9.49
N ALA A 39 0.15 5.49 10.39
CA ALA A 39 0.67 5.30 11.75
C ALA A 39 -0.32 4.56 12.68
N TRP A 40 -1.60 4.48 12.29
CA TRP A 40 -2.68 3.91 13.08
C TRP A 40 -2.91 2.41 12.84
N GLY A 41 -2.38 1.88 11.73
CA GLY A 41 -2.50 0.47 11.40
C GLY A 41 -1.46 -0.39 12.11
N ARG A 42 -1.84 -1.63 12.42
CA ARG A 42 -0.94 -2.70 12.85
C ARG A 42 -0.48 -3.55 11.65
N PRO A 43 0.73 -4.14 11.68
CA PRO A 43 1.75 -3.96 12.72
C PRO A 43 2.45 -2.60 12.60
N ARG A 44 3.04 -2.14 13.71
CA ARG A 44 3.90 -0.95 13.69
C ARG A 44 5.17 -1.28 12.91
N ARG A 45 5.49 -0.46 11.91
CA ARG A 45 6.69 -0.61 11.09
C ARG A 45 7.79 0.30 11.60
N HIS A 46 8.61 -0.22 12.51
CA HIS A 46 9.70 0.54 13.13
C HIS A 46 10.81 0.92 12.14
N ARG A 47 11.04 0.08 11.14
CA ARG A 47 11.96 0.33 10.04
C ARG A 47 11.21 0.13 8.73
N ARG A 48 11.30 1.11 7.84
CA ARG A 48 10.66 1.06 6.51
C ARG A 48 11.71 1.22 5.42
N PRO A 49 11.46 0.65 4.23
CA PRO A 49 12.26 0.96 3.05
C PRO A 49 12.31 2.49 2.83
N PRO A 50 13.46 3.05 2.47
CA PRO A 50 13.54 4.45 2.09
C PRO A 50 12.75 4.70 0.79
N ALA A 51 12.62 5.97 0.43
CA ALA A 51 12.06 6.32 -0.88
C ALA A 51 12.88 5.70 -2.01
N VAL A 52 12.19 5.15 -3.01
CA VAL A 52 12.79 4.47 -4.15
C VAL A 52 12.88 5.43 -5.33
N ARG A 53 13.95 5.35 -6.12
CA ARG A 53 14.11 6.12 -7.35
C ARG A 53 13.78 5.23 -8.55
N LEU A 54 12.97 5.75 -9.47
CA LEU A 54 12.65 5.11 -10.75
C LEU A 54 13.22 5.94 -11.90
N ALA A 55 14.01 5.29 -12.76
CA ALA A 55 14.38 5.86 -14.05
C ALA A 55 13.17 5.91 -15.00
N HIS A 56 13.27 6.69 -16.08
CA HIS A 56 12.20 6.72 -17.10
C HIS A 56 12.01 5.32 -17.70
N GLY A 57 10.76 4.85 -17.79
CA GLY A 57 10.40 3.51 -18.23
C GLY A 57 10.46 2.44 -17.14
N GLU A 58 11.03 2.73 -15.96
CA GLU A 58 10.97 1.81 -14.83
C GLU A 58 9.62 1.89 -14.13
N TRP A 59 9.24 0.77 -13.51
CA TRP A 59 8.07 0.69 -12.64
C TRP A 59 8.38 -0.10 -11.38
N LEU A 60 7.53 0.04 -10.37
CA LEU A 60 7.61 -0.75 -9.14
C LEU A 60 6.25 -1.32 -8.74
N ARG A 61 6.33 -2.39 -7.95
CA ARG A 61 5.21 -2.90 -7.16
C ARG A 61 5.58 -2.84 -5.68
N TRP A 62 4.75 -2.17 -4.89
CA TRP A 62 4.89 -2.09 -3.44
C TRP A 62 3.63 -2.62 -2.77
N GLN A 63 3.78 -3.63 -1.91
CA GLN A 63 2.67 -4.20 -1.14
C GLN A 63 2.81 -3.92 0.35
N ILE A 64 1.70 -3.57 1.00
CA ILE A 64 1.66 -3.28 2.43
C ILE A 64 0.29 -3.63 3.01
N ASN A 65 0.24 -4.19 4.22
CA ASN A 65 -1.01 -4.54 4.89
C ASN A 65 -1.22 -3.81 6.23
N TYR A 66 -2.47 -3.67 6.65
CA TYR A 66 -2.84 -3.04 7.90
C TYR A 66 -4.00 -3.80 8.54
N ARG A 67 -3.99 -3.88 9.87
CA ARG A 67 -5.18 -4.08 10.70
C ARG A 67 -5.44 -2.80 11.47
N PHE A 68 -6.64 -2.24 11.32
CA PHE A 68 -7.14 -1.13 12.12
C PHE A 68 -8.18 -1.67 13.10
N THR A 69 -8.15 -1.19 14.34
CA THR A 69 -9.17 -1.48 15.34
C THR A 69 -9.93 -0.20 15.64
N GLY A 70 -11.26 -0.25 15.56
CA GLY A 70 -12.17 0.81 15.94
C GLY A 70 -12.00 1.16 17.42
N THR A 71 -12.20 2.43 17.74
CA THR A 71 -11.92 2.97 19.07
C THR A 71 -13.00 2.67 20.11
N SER A 72 -14.18 2.19 19.70
CA SER A 72 -15.36 2.15 20.57
C SER A 72 -16.28 0.94 20.40
N ASP A 73 -16.21 0.21 19.29
CA ASP A 73 -17.14 -0.89 18.97
C ASP A 73 -16.47 -2.25 18.80
N GLY A 74 -15.14 -2.32 18.98
CA GLY A 74 -14.36 -3.54 18.73
C GLY A 74 -14.34 -3.96 17.26
N ALA A 75 -14.90 -3.15 16.34
CA ALA A 75 -14.84 -3.45 14.93
C ALA A 75 -13.40 -3.35 14.45
N TRP A 76 -13.02 -4.21 13.51
CA TRP A 76 -11.71 -4.15 12.90
C TRP A 76 -11.83 -4.08 11.38
N LEU A 77 -10.80 -3.53 10.76
CA LEU A 77 -10.66 -3.41 9.32
C LEU A 77 -9.29 -3.97 8.92
N TYR A 78 -9.30 -4.97 8.05
CA TYR A 78 -8.10 -5.36 7.32
C TYR A 78 -8.01 -4.56 6.01
N ARG A 79 -6.81 -4.10 5.69
CA ARG A 79 -6.50 -3.46 4.41
C ARG A 79 -5.21 -4.02 3.84
N LEU A 80 -5.21 -4.36 2.55
CA LEU A 80 -4.02 -4.72 1.78
C LEU A 80 -3.91 -3.76 0.60
N ASP A 81 -2.87 -2.92 0.60
CA ASP A 81 -2.62 -1.96 -0.48
C ASP A 81 -1.54 -2.52 -1.42
N THR A 82 -1.77 -2.38 -2.73
CA THR A 82 -0.76 -2.61 -3.77
C THR A 82 -0.60 -1.34 -4.59
N LEU A 83 0.60 -0.77 -4.60
CA LEU A 83 0.98 0.35 -5.45
C LEU A 83 1.74 -0.18 -6.65
N ASN A 84 1.14 -0.07 -7.84
CA ASN A 84 1.84 -0.21 -9.11
C ASN A 84 2.08 1.20 -9.67
N LEU A 85 3.34 1.57 -9.87
CA LEU A 85 3.69 2.91 -10.34
C LEU A 85 4.83 2.84 -11.36
N ALA A 86 4.63 3.47 -12.50
CA ALA A 86 5.62 3.64 -13.56
C ALA A 86 6.04 5.10 -13.70
N HIS A 87 7.29 5.34 -14.10
CA HIS A 87 7.77 6.67 -14.45
C HIS A 87 7.79 6.84 -15.98
N GLY A 88 6.96 7.75 -16.49
CA GLY A 88 6.83 8.01 -17.93
C GLY A 88 5.77 7.13 -18.61
N ALA A 89 5.72 7.20 -19.94
CA ALA A 89 4.80 6.38 -20.73
C ALA A 89 5.29 4.93 -20.77
N VAL A 90 4.41 3.99 -20.44
CA VAL A 90 4.67 2.55 -20.47
C VAL A 90 3.49 1.81 -21.11
N PRO A 91 3.70 0.62 -21.73
CA PRO A 91 2.61 -0.21 -22.23
C PRO A 91 1.54 -0.52 -21.18
N ALA A 92 0.28 -0.68 -21.59
CA ALA A 92 -0.85 -0.87 -20.68
C ALA A 92 -0.76 -2.16 -19.85
N ASP A 93 -0.06 -3.17 -20.36
CA ASP A 93 0.18 -4.47 -19.75
C ASP A 93 1.43 -4.51 -18.87
N THR A 94 2.18 -3.41 -18.75
CA THR A 94 3.43 -3.33 -17.95
C THR A 94 3.24 -3.89 -16.54
N PHE A 95 2.10 -3.59 -15.89
CA PHE A 95 1.83 -4.03 -14.53
C PHE A 95 1.40 -5.50 -14.39
N LEU A 96 1.24 -6.22 -15.49
CA LEU A 96 0.91 -7.65 -15.47
C LEU A 96 2.16 -8.54 -15.36
N GLY A 97 3.35 -7.98 -15.67
CA GLY A 97 4.63 -8.69 -15.60
C GLY A 97 5.30 -8.65 -14.22
N GLU A 98 6.52 -9.18 -14.19
CA GLU A 98 7.40 -9.12 -13.02
C GLU A 98 7.98 -7.70 -12.87
N PRO A 99 7.83 -7.04 -11.71
CA PRO A 99 8.38 -5.71 -11.48
C PRO A 99 9.91 -5.73 -11.39
N PRO A 100 10.62 -4.78 -12.01
CA PRO A 100 12.07 -4.64 -11.79
C PRO A 100 12.39 -4.19 -10.36
N ARG A 101 11.39 -3.63 -9.63
CA ARG A 101 11.47 -3.31 -8.21
C ARG A 101 10.23 -3.79 -7.47
N PHE A 102 10.39 -4.85 -6.68
CA PHE A 102 9.36 -5.34 -5.76
C PHE A 102 9.71 -4.98 -4.31
N ILE A 103 8.74 -4.41 -3.59
CA ILE A 103 8.89 -4.08 -2.18
C ILE A 103 7.73 -4.73 -1.42
N ASP A 104 8.07 -5.67 -0.55
CA ASP A 104 7.11 -6.35 0.30
C ASP A 104 7.21 -5.83 1.73
N GLU A 105 6.23 -5.04 2.15
CA GLU A 105 6.03 -4.62 3.54
C GLU A 105 4.82 -5.32 4.18
N ARG A 106 4.33 -6.43 3.60
CA ARG A 106 3.32 -7.27 4.25
C ARG A 106 3.95 -7.94 5.47
N ALA A 107 3.17 -8.01 6.54
CA ALA A 107 3.61 -8.62 7.78
C ALA A 107 2.47 -9.35 8.47
N LEU A 108 2.82 -10.29 9.34
CA LEU A 108 1.87 -10.98 10.20
C LEU A 108 1.10 -9.97 11.05
N ILE A 109 -0.22 -10.14 11.08
CA ILE A 109 -1.16 -9.39 11.90
C ILE A 109 -1.68 -10.38 12.93
N TRP A 110 -1.32 -10.13 14.19
CA TRP A 110 -1.78 -10.85 15.36
C TRP A 110 -2.90 -10.06 16.03
#